data_AF-A0A7J4VCL9-F1
#
_entry.id   AF-A0A7J4VCL9-F1
#
_cell.length_a   1.000
_cell.length_b   1.000
_cell.length_c   1.000
_cell.angle_alpha   90.00
_cell.angle_beta   90.00
_cell.angle_gamma   90.00
#
_symmetry.space_group_name_H-M   'P 1'
#
loop_
_entity.id
_entity.type
_entity.pdbx_description
1 polymer ?
#
loop_
_entity_poly.entity_id
_entity_poly.type
_entity_poly.pdbx_seq_one_letter_code
_entity_poly.pdbx_strand_id
1 'polypeptide(L)'
;MYMTNKHQENLKLKKILINYTNHPSAKWTGDQAAAAFEKWSSVIDIPFPQVEPEWNEADVTACFDLFLSEVQGRLTSLGVAESDAEFLIMGEFRYTFYAVRTLKERGHRVYAHAGKREVEVVDNKSIYTFRFGRFVEYF
;
A
#
# COMPACT_ATOMS: atom_id res chain seq x y z
N MET A 1 3.16 -4.01 -30.79
CA MET A 1 2.37 -2.76 -30.72
C MET A 1 3.28 -1.71 -30.09
N TYR A 2 3.84 -0.78 -30.89
CA TYR A 2 4.81 0.19 -30.38
C TYR A 2 4.09 1.24 -29.52
N MET A 3 4.44 1.32 -28.24
CA MET A 3 4.01 2.43 -27.39
C MET A 3 4.66 3.73 -27.88
N THR A 4 3.91 4.83 -27.92
CA THR A 4 4.40 6.14 -28.37
C THR A 4 5.35 6.76 -27.33
N ASN A 5 6.34 7.55 -27.78
CA ASN A 5 7.32 8.23 -26.92
C ASN A 5 6.66 9.00 -25.75
N LYS A 6 5.51 9.63 -26.00
CA LYS A 6 4.74 10.38 -24.99
C LYS A 6 4.14 9.50 -23.89
N HIS A 7 3.80 8.24 -24.18
CA HIS A 7 3.31 7.30 -23.17
C HIS A 7 4.47 6.80 -22.29
N GLN A 8 5.63 6.54 -22.89
CA GLN A 8 6.84 6.15 -22.15
C GLN A 8 7.38 7.27 -21.26
N GLU A 9 7.33 8.53 -21.73
CA GLU A 9 7.69 9.69 -20.91
C GLU A 9 6.70 9.92 -19.75
N ASN A 10 5.40 9.71 -19.96
CA ASN A 10 4.41 9.79 -18.88
C ASN A 10 4.61 8.69 -17.82
N LEU A 11 5.03 7.49 -18.22
CA LEU A 11 5.36 6.43 -17.27
C LEU A 11 6.60 6.75 -16.44
N LYS A 12 7.60 7.45 -17.01
CA LYS A 12 8.79 7.91 -16.28
C LYS A 12 8.48 8.96 -15.20
N LEU A 13 7.35 9.66 -15.30
CA LEU A 13 6.92 10.64 -14.30
C LEU A 13 6.10 10.02 -13.17
N LYS A 14 5.59 8.80 -13.34
CA LYS A 14 4.75 8.14 -12.35
C LYS A 14 5.59 7.41 -11.30
N LYS A 15 5.25 7.68 -10.04
CA LYS A 15 5.80 7.03 -8.85
C LYS A 15 5.46 5.53 -8.82
N ILE A 16 6.22 4.77 -8.05
CA ILE A 16 5.90 3.37 -7.73
C ILE A 16 5.03 3.32 -6.49
N LEU A 17 4.06 2.40 -6.46
CA LEU A 17 3.28 2.12 -5.27
C LEU A 17 3.86 0.92 -4.51
N ILE A 18 4.18 1.11 -3.24
CA ILE A 18 4.42 0.01 -2.30
C ILE A 18 3.06 -0.36 -1.68
N ASN A 19 2.51 -1.51 -2.08
CA ASN A 19 1.32 -2.08 -1.46
C ASN A 19 1.71 -2.85 -0.21
N TYR A 20 1.46 -2.25 0.95
CA TYR A 20 1.68 -2.85 2.26
C TYR A 20 0.33 -3.05 2.95
N THR A 21 -0.42 -4.02 2.46
CA THR A 21 -1.77 -4.32 2.95
C THR A 21 -2.00 -5.82 3.11
N ASN A 22 -3.06 -6.20 3.84
CA ASN A 22 -3.54 -7.58 3.88
C ASN A 22 -4.12 -8.08 2.54
N HIS A 23 -4.13 -7.25 1.48
CA HIS A 23 -4.73 -7.53 0.18
C HIS A 23 -3.71 -7.34 -0.95
N PRO A 24 -2.96 -8.40 -1.31
CA PRO A 24 -1.95 -8.33 -2.37
C PRO A 24 -2.57 -7.98 -3.73
N SER A 25 -1.81 -7.29 -4.57
CA SER A 25 -2.27 -6.75 -5.86
C SER A 25 -2.74 -7.83 -6.83
N ALA A 26 -2.20 -9.05 -6.72
CA ALA A 26 -2.65 -10.20 -7.49
C ALA A 26 -4.13 -10.58 -7.27
N LYS A 27 -4.76 -10.12 -6.18
CA LYS A 27 -6.18 -10.36 -5.85
C LYS A 27 -7.07 -9.15 -6.13
N TRP A 28 -6.52 -8.08 -6.69
CA TRP A 28 -7.30 -6.89 -7.00
C TRP A 28 -8.28 -7.15 -8.13
N THR A 29 -9.44 -6.50 -8.05
CA THR A 29 -10.39 -6.47 -9.17
C THR A 29 -9.81 -5.70 -10.36
N GLY A 30 -10.41 -5.86 -11.54
CA GLY A 30 -10.01 -5.10 -12.73
C GLY A 30 -10.05 -3.58 -12.49
N ASP A 31 -11.09 -3.09 -11.81
CA ASP A 31 -11.25 -1.66 -11.50
C ASP A 31 -10.17 -1.15 -10.52
N GLN A 32 -9.78 -1.96 -9.54
CA GLN A 32 -8.69 -1.63 -8.62
C GLN A 32 -7.36 -1.52 -9.34
N ALA A 33 -7.03 -2.51 -10.16
CA ALA A 33 -5.80 -2.52 -10.94
C ALA A 33 -5.76 -1.35 -11.93
N ALA A 34 -6.86 -1.08 -12.64
CA ALA A 34 -6.97 0.05 -13.57
C ALA A 34 -6.72 1.39 -12.85
N ALA A 35 -7.43 1.64 -11.74
CA ALA A 35 -7.24 2.85 -10.93
C ALA A 35 -5.80 3.00 -10.41
N ALA A 36 -5.12 1.89 -10.10
CA ALA A 36 -3.73 1.92 -9.66
C ALA A 36 -2.80 2.32 -10.82
N PHE A 37 -2.92 1.69 -11.99
CA PHE A 37 -2.07 1.98 -13.15
C PHE A 37 -2.33 3.33 -13.80
N GLU A 38 -3.49 3.94 -13.54
CA GLU A 38 -3.74 5.35 -13.88
C GLU A 38 -2.83 6.30 -13.09
N LYS A 39 -2.47 5.97 -11.85
CA LYS A 39 -1.73 6.85 -10.94
C LYS A 39 -0.26 6.48 -10.77
N TRP A 40 0.06 5.19 -10.71
CA TRP A 40 1.40 4.67 -10.48
C TRP A 40 1.92 3.90 -11.70
N SER A 41 3.24 3.85 -11.85
CA SER A 41 3.90 3.13 -12.94
C SER A 41 3.95 1.63 -12.70
N SER A 42 4.01 1.22 -11.43
CA SER A 42 4.01 -0.17 -11.00
C SER A 42 3.59 -0.30 -9.53
N VAL A 43 3.31 -1.53 -9.12
CA VAL A 43 2.97 -1.90 -7.74
C VAL A 43 3.97 -2.95 -7.27
N ILE A 44 4.52 -2.75 -6.08
CA ILE A 44 5.35 -3.72 -5.37
C ILE A 44 4.57 -4.18 -4.14
N ASP A 45 4.25 -5.47 -4.07
CA ASP A 45 3.61 -6.05 -2.90
C ASP A 45 4.65 -6.37 -1.83
N ILE A 46 4.40 -5.89 -0.61
CA ILE A 46 5.04 -6.36 0.61
C ILE A 46 3.92 -6.85 1.54
N PRO A 47 3.98 -8.09 2.06
CA PRO A 47 2.93 -8.61 2.94
C PRO A 47 2.81 -7.78 4.22
N PHE A 48 1.59 -7.35 4.55
CA PHE A 48 1.33 -6.74 5.85
C PHE A 48 1.57 -7.75 6.98
N PRO A 49 2.21 -7.36 8.09
CA PRO A 49 2.66 -8.29 9.12
C PRO A 49 1.48 -8.78 9.95
N GLN A 50 1.63 -9.98 10.51
CA GLN A 50 0.76 -10.43 11.59
C GLN A 50 1.15 -9.67 12.86
N VAL A 51 0.30 -8.72 13.26
CA VAL A 51 0.50 -7.89 14.46
C VAL A 51 -0.14 -8.58 15.64
N GLU A 52 0.63 -8.85 16.68
CA GLU A 52 0.13 -9.50 17.90
C GLU A 52 -0.43 -8.46 18.90
N PRO A 53 -1.50 -8.80 19.66
CA PRO A 53 -2.07 -7.92 20.68
C PRO A 53 -1.05 -7.49 21.75
N GLU A 54 -0.09 -8.35 22.07
CA GLU A 54 0.89 -8.14 23.13
C GLU A 54 2.08 -7.26 22.70
N TRP A 55 2.22 -6.95 21.41
CA TRP A 55 3.31 -6.11 20.92
C TRP A 55 3.31 -4.77 21.65
N ASN A 56 4.49 -4.35 22.08
CA ASN A 56 4.74 -3.03 22.62
C ASN A 56 5.27 -2.07 21.52
N GLU A 57 5.65 -0.85 21.92
CA GLU A 57 6.18 0.16 20.99
C GLU A 57 7.49 -0.26 20.31
N ALA A 58 8.35 -0.99 21.01
CA ALA A 58 9.61 -1.48 20.45
C ALA A 58 9.35 -2.58 19.41
N ASP A 59 8.39 -3.48 19.64
CA ASP A 59 8.00 -4.51 18.67
C ASP A 59 7.42 -3.87 17.40
N VAL A 60 6.55 -2.87 17.56
CA VAL A 60 5.99 -2.10 16.43
C VAL A 60 7.08 -1.39 15.64
N THR A 61 8.02 -0.73 16.32
CA THR A 61 9.13 0.00 15.69
C THR A 61 10.06 -0.96 14.95
N ALA A 62 10.47 -2.06 15.59
CA ALA A 62 11.34 -3.07 14.97
C ALA A 62 10.69 -3.72 13.74
N CYS A 63 9.39 -4.01 13.80
CA CYS A 63 8.64 -4.52 12.66
C CYS A 63 8.60 -3.50 11.50
N PHE A 64 8.41 -2.21 11.80
CA PHE A 64 8.44 -1.16 10.80
C PHE A 64 9.84 -0.94 10.20
N ASP A 65 10.90 -1.06 10.98
CA ASP A 65 12.28 -0.97 10.49
C ASP A 65 12.60 -2.12 9.51
N LEU A 66 12.12 -3.33 9.79
CA LEU A 66 12.22 -4.47 8.86
C LEU A 66 11.48 -4.20 7.56
N PHE A 67 10.27 -3.64 7.63
CA PHE A 67 9.51 -3.23 6.46
C PHE A 67 10.27 -2.19 5.63
N LEU A 68 10.82 -1.14 6.24
CA LEU A 68 11.60 -0.13 5.54
C LEU A 68 12.86 -0.69 4.88
N SER A 69 13.55 -1.60 5.58
CA SER A 69 14.72 -2.31 5.04
C SER A 69 14.34 -3.12 3.79
N GLU A 70 13.20 -3.83 3.82
CA GLU A 70 12.71 -4.54 2.64
C GLU A 70 12.37 -3.58 1.49
N VAL A 71 11.65 -2.48 1.76
CA VAL A 71 11.34 -1.44 0.75
C VAL A 71 12.62 -0.94 0.11
N GLN A 72 13.63 -0.56 0.91
CA GLN A 72 14.89 -0.06 0.40
C GLN A 72 15.60 -1.09 -0.48
N GLY A 73 15.60 -2.36 -0.08
CA GLY A 73 16.16 -3.46 -0.86
C GLY A 73 15.48 -3.60 -2.22
N ARG A 74 14.14 -3.61 -2.24
CA ARG A 74 13.33 -3.70 -3.48
C ARG A 74 13.62 -2.51 -4.40
N LEU A 75 13.54 -1.28 -3.89
CA LEU A 75 13.79 -0.07 -4.69
C LEU A 75 15.22 -0.01 -5.24
N THR A 76 16.21 -0.37 -4.42
CA THR A 76 17.62 -0.41 -4.84
C THR A 76 17.83 -1.39 -5.99
N SER A 77 17.25 -2.60 -5.89
CA SER A 77 17.34 -3.61 -6.96
C SER A 77 16.69 -3.16 -8.28
N LEU A 78 15.76 -2.21 -8.21
CA LEU A 78 15.09 -1.61 -9.38
C LEU A 78 15.75 -0.30 -9.85
N GLY A 79 16.76 0.19 -9.13
CA GLY A 79 17.39 1.49 -9.43
C GLY A 79 16.46 2.69 -9.20
N VAL A 80 15.53 2.58 -8.25
CA VAL A 80 14.51 3.60 -7.95
C VAL A 80 14.88 4.32 -6.65
N ALA A 81 14.75 5.65 -6.64
CA ALA A 81 14.97 6.43 -5.42
C ALA A 81 13.79 6.27 -4.44
N GLU A 82 14.04 6.35 -3.14
CA GLU A 82 12.99 6.26 -2.11
C GLU A 82 11.92 7.36 -2.31
N SER A 83 12.32 8.57 -2.72
CA SER A 83 11.42 9.68 -3.04
C SER A 83 10.51 9.43 -4.25
N ASP A 84 10.77 8.38 -5.03
CA ASP A 84 9.93 7.90 -6.13
C ASP A 84 8.91 6.83 -5.70
N ALA A 85 8.88 6.46 -4.42
CA ALA A 85 7.91 5.55 -3.84
C ALA A 85 6.79 6.31 -3.08
N GLU A 86 5.57 5.85 -3.30
CA GLU A 86 4.39 6.15 -2.51
C GLU A 86 3.84 4.87 -1.88
N PHE A 87 3.05 4.98 -0.82
CA PHE A 87 2.67 3.82 0.00
C PHE A 87 1.17 3.64 0.05
N LEU A 88 0.71 2.39 0.02
CA LEU A 88 -0.66 2.00 0.30
C LEU A 88 -0.64 1.12 1.55
N ILE A 89 -1.22 1.59 2.66
CA ILE A 89 -1.12 0.91 3.96
C ILE A 89 -2.49 0.66 4.55
N MET A 90 -2.78 -0.61 4.87
CA MET A 90 -4.01 -1.06 5.51
C MET A 90 -3.83 -2.40 6.21
N GLY A 91 -4.21 -2.46 7.48
CA GLY A 91 -4.27 -3.70 8.25
C GLY A 91 -4.65 -3.42 9.70
N GLU A 92 -3.89 -3.96 10.65
CA GLU A 92 -4.09 -3.70 12.08
C GLU A 92 -3.92 -2.21 12.39
N PHE A 93 -4.83 -1.64 13.18
CA PHE A 93 -5.01 -0.20 13.35
C PHE A 93 -3.83 0.48 14.02
N ARG A 94 -3.31 -0.07 15.12
CA ARG A 94 -2.22 0.54 15.87
C ARG A 94 -0.94 0.56 15.05
N TYR A 95 -0.61 -0.57 14.41
CA TYR A 95 0.55 -0.65 13.53
C TYR A 95 0.39 0.27 12.30
N THR A 96 -0.79 0.26 11.66
CA THR A 96 -1.09 1.14 10.51
C THR A 96 -0.92 2.61 10.88
N PHE A 97 -1.43 3.03 12.05
CA PHE A 97 -1.28 4.42 12.50
C PHE A 97 0.20 4.81 12.64
N TYR A 98 1.00 3.97 13.29
CA TYR A 98 2.43 4.21 13.43
C TYR A 98 3.12 4.32 12.06
N ALA A 99 2.91 3.34 11.17
CA ALA A 99 3.55 3.30 9.86
C ALA A 99 3.17 4.51 8.98
N VAL A 100 1.88 4.86 8.93
CA VAL A 100 1.38 6.03 8.18
C VAL A 100 2.00 7.31 8.71
N ARG A 101 1.97 7.54 10.03
CA ARG A 101 2.53 8.74 10.65
C ARG A 101 4.02 8.88 10.32
N THR A 102 4.80 7.82 10.55
CA THR A 102 6.25 7.86 10.34
C THR A 102 6.61 8.10 8.87
N LEU A 103 5.93 7.47 7.91
CA LEU A 103 6.19 7.71 6.49
C LEU A 103 5.82 9.14 6.06
N LYS A 104 4.73 9.69 6.60
CA LYS A 104 4.34 11.08 6.34
C LYS A 104 5.33 12.09 6.92
N GLU A 105 5.82 11.85 8.13
CA GLU A 105 6.89 12.65 8.75
C GLU A 105 8.18 12.62 7.90
N ARG A 106 8.42 11.52 7.16
CA ARG A 106 9.51 11.39 6.18
C ARG A 106 9.18 11.98 4.80
N GLY A 107 8.01 12.60 4.63
CA GLY A 107 7.62 13.30 3.40
C GLY A 107 6.97 12.42 2.33
N HIS A 108 6.63 11.17 2.62
CA HIS A 108 5.95 10.30 1.67
C HIS A 108 4.45 10.54 1.64
N ARG A 109 3.86 10.34 0.46
CA ARG A 109 2.40 10.21 0.32
C ARG A 109 1.99 8.79 0.66
N VAL A 110 0.97 8.69 1.49
CA VAL A 110 0.44 7.42 1.98
C VAL A 110 -1.04 7.37 1.67
N TYR A 111 -1.51 6.24 1.16
CA TYR A 111 -2.87 6.04 0.69
C TYR A 111 -3.53 4.84 1.39
N ALA A 112 -4.86 4.80 1.33
CA ALA A 112 -5.70 3.67 1.70
C ALA A 112 -6.69 3.34 0.58
N HIS A 113 -7.22 2.12 0.58
CA HIS A 113 -8.43 1.82 -0.16
C HIS A 113 -9.64 2.44 0.55
N ALA A 114 -10.38 3.27 -0.17
CA ALA A 114 -11.72 3.71 0.22
C ALA A 114 -12.75 2.98 -0.63
N GLY A 115 -13.84 2.56 0.01
CA GLY A 115 -14.88 1.79 -0.63
C GLY A 115 -16.07 1.58 0.29
N LYS A 116 -17.12 0.98 -0.26
CA LYS A 116 -18.29 0.60 0.53
C LYS A 116 -18.03 -0.75 1.19
N ARG A 117 -18.53 -0.91 2.42
CA ARG A 117 -18.50 -2.17 3.16
C ARG A 117 -19.93 -2.59 3.44
N GLU A 118 -20.25 -3.81 3.05
CA GLU A 118 -21.46 -4.50 3.46
C GLU A 118 -21.05 -5.52 4.51
N VAL A 119 -21.77 -5.54 5.64
CA VAL A 119 -21.49 -6.45 6.75
C VAL A 119 -22.70 -7.33 6.95
N GLU A 120 -22.48 -8.64 6.89
CA GLU A 120 -23.48 -9.64 7.24
C GLU A 120 -23.02 -10.34 8.51
N VAL A 121 -23.93 -10.53 9.48
CA VAL A 121 -23.63 -11.25 10.72
C VAL A 121 -24.33 -12.59 10.67
N VAL A 122 -23.56 -13.68 10.70
CA VAL A 122 -24.03 -15.07 10.71
C VAL A 122 -23.36 -15.81 11.85
N ASP A 123 -24.13 -16.37 12.77
CA ASP A 123 -23.62 -17.18 13.90
C ASP A 123 -22.45 -16.52 14.66
N ASN A 124 -22.60 -15.24 15.03
CA ASN A 124 -21.59 -14.45 15.74
C ASN A 124 -20.28 -14.21 14.95
N LYS A 125 -20.30 -14.43 13.63
CA LYS A 125 -19.23 -14.07 12.71
C LYS A 125 -19.70 -12.96 11.79
N SER A 126 -18.81 -12.01 11.53
CA SER A 126 -19.04 -10.95 10.55
C SER A 126 -18.39 -11.33 9.22
N ILE A 127 -19.20 -11.39 8.16
CA ILE A 127 -18.75 -11.50 6.78
C ILE A 127 -18.70 -10.09 6.20
N TYR A 128 -17.53 -9.67 5.77
CA TYR A 128 -17.31 -8.34 5.19
C TYR A 128 -17.16 -8.44 3.68
N THR A 129 -18.06 -7.79 2.95
CA THR A 129 -17.90 -7.56 1.51
C THR A 129 -17.40 -6.14 1.28
N PHE A 130 -16.19 -6.01 0.72
CA PHE A 130 -15.61 -4.73 0.36
C PHE A 130 -15.79 -4.47 -1.14
N ARG A 131 -16.38 -3.31 -1.47
CA ARG A 131 -16.48 -2.80 -2.84
C ARG A 131 -15.56 -1.60 -2.98
N PHE A 132 -14.48 -1.77 -3.74
CA PHE A 132 -13.52 -0.69 -4.01
C PHE A 132 -14.21 0.53 -4.63
N GLY A 133 -13.82 1.72 -4.16
CA GLY A 133 -14.22 2.98 -4.76
C GLY A 133 -13.02 3.72 -5.36
N ARG A 134 -12.01 4.02 -4.53
CA ARG A 134 -10.79 4.73 -4.96
C ARG A 134 -9.65 4.56 -3.95
N PHE A 135 -8.44 4.92 -4.37
CA PHE A 135 -7.35 5.21 -3.43
C PHE A 135 -7.53 6.63 -2.86
N VAL A 136 -7.38 6.77 -1.55
CA VAL A 136 -7.45 8.07 -0.85
C VAL A 136 -6.16 8.31 -0.09
N GLU A 137 -5.64 9.53 -0.12
CA GLU A 137 -4.45 9.92 0.63
C GLU A 137 -4.81 10.16 2.11
N TYR A 138 -3.96 9.72 3.03
CA TYR A 138 -4.03 10.08 4.44
C TYR A 138 -3.65 11.57 4.62
N PHE A 139 -4.40 12.33 5.42
CA PHE A 139 -4.17 13.76 5.70
C PHE A 139 -3.32 14.02 6.94
#